data_AF-A0A173WJ86-F1
#
_entry.id   AF-A0A173WJ86-F1
#
_cell.length_a   1.000
_cell.length_b   1.000
_cell.length_c   1.000
_cell.angle_alpha   90.00
_cell.angle_beta   90.00
_cell.angle_gamma   90.00
#
_symmetry.space_group_name_H-M   'P 1'
#
loop_
_entity.id
_entity.type
_entity.pdbx_description
1 polymer ?
#
loop_
_entity_poly.entity_id
_entity_poly.type
_entity_poly.pdbx_seq_one_letter_code
_entity_poly.pdbx_strand_id
1 'polypeptide(L)'
;MIDLSKVIGYSKDCLQSRSLMRAVILDLYPGQTREMNVLLDVYESGVPREIRSAGTITDSQYAAYVQRIVNDYGLQEKYVMEGLDAWIDQCICVGTAAKIHKPEILPIDRTNGNSQPQPIKHAPIGAQSVQNVAGSSFDFDLKTIDANSVEIIKFKGFDEKELTVPSTIDQKKVVGIGKDAYKACKSVEKIIIAEGIIYIENGAFAECPILKEVVLPSTLKIIGSKEDSSKTDRFSFLYLITGENAGVFAQTAIRHIILPTGLIYLGRETFSGCSSLEEIDLPNGITEIKSRTFDGCSALKKILLPDGLKTIGDYAFSGCSKLQDITLPVNVTKILDHAFYSCEMLKDVQLNEGLLVIDNNVFENCSAMTEITLPSTLSSIGKEVFNLHEYHSPYDRRSNGWYTDNNNPKLTIYCYAGSKGLEYARNEGIPIKDASKR
;
A
#
# COMPACT_ATOMS: atom_id res chain seq x y z
N MET A 1 -18.97 -17.60 -10.55
CA MET A 1 -18.12 -18.79 -10.32
C MET A 1 -17.00 -18.80 -11.33
N ILE A 2 -15.76 -18.77 -10.83
CA ILE A 2 -14.52 -18.75 -11.62
C ILE A 2 -14.14 -20.20 -11.93
N ASP A 3 -14.02 -20.56 -13.21
CA ASP A 3 -13.57 -21.90 -13.63
C ASP A 3 -12.04 -21.90 -13.77
N LEU A 4 -11.37 -22.37 -12.73
CA LEU A 4 -9.91 -22.37 -12.63
C LEU A 4 -9.23 -23.22 -13.71
N SER A 5 -9.92 -24.24 -14.24
CA SER A 5 -9.39 -25.05 -15.33
C SER A 5 -9.15 -24.21 -16.59
N LYS A 6 -10.02 -23.21 -16.85
CA LYS A 6 -9.88 -22.27 -17.97
C LYS A 6 -8.80 -21.20 -17.72
N VAL A 7 -8.71 -20.72 -16.48
CA VAL A 7 -7.68 -19.74 -16.06
C VAL A 7 -6.28 -20.33 -16.24
N ILE A 8 -6.06 -21.55 -15.76
CA ILE A 8 -4.75 -22.23 -15.86
C ILE A 8 -4.48 -22.69 -17.30
N GLY A 9 -5.52 -23.06 -18.05
CA GLY A 9 -5.41 -23.38 -19.48
C GLY A 9 -4.93 -22.20 -20.34
N TYR A 10 -5.08 -20.96 -19.86
CA TYR A 10 -4.62 -19.75 -20.54
C TYR A 10 -3.08 -19.61 -20.52
N SER A 11 -2.43 -19.98 -19.41
CA SER A 11 -0.97 -20.09 -19.33
C SER A 11 -0.54 -20.91 -18.10
N LYS A 12 0.43 -21.82 -18.28
CA LYS A 12 1.03 -22.61 -17.21
C LYS A 12 1.73 -21.76 -16.14
N ASP A 13 2.14 -20.54 -16.49
CA ASP A 13 2.87 -19.63 -15.60
C ASP A 13 1.93 -18.81 -14.69
N CYS A 14 0.61 -18.85 -14.91
CA CYS A 14 -0.35 -18.16 -14.04
C CYS A 14 -0.20 -18.59 -12.58
N LEU A 15 0.16 -19.86 -12.34
CA LEU A 15 0.38 -20.39 -11.00
C LEU A 15 1.68 -19.85 -10.36
N GLN A 16 2.65 -19.38 -11.14
CA GLN A 16 3.92 -18.86 -10.60
C GLN A 16 3.90 -17.35 -10.40
N SER A 17 2.91 -16.65 -10.96
CA SER A 17 2.82 -15.19 -10.94
C SER A 17 1.44 -14.71 -10.53
N ARG A 18 1.35 -14.16 -9.31
CA ARG A 18 0.13 -13.57 -8.73
C ARG A 18 -0.50 -12.53 -9.67
N SER A 19 0.34 -11.68 -10.24
CA SER A 19 -0.05 -10.63 -11.17
C SER A 19 -0.68 -11.20 -12.43
N LEU A 20 -0.13 -12.32 -12.94
CA LEU A 20 -0.63 -12.98 -14.14
C LEU A 20 -1.95 -13.71 -13.87
N MET A 21 -2.07 -14.45 -12.76
CA MET A 21 -3.33 -15.09 -12.37
C MET A 21 -4.44 -14.07 -12.20
N ARG A 22 -4.16 -12.98 -11.48
CA ARG A 22 -5.11 -11.88 -11.29
C ARG A 22 -5.54 -11.28 -12.63
N ALA A 23 -4.60 -11.05 -13.54
CA ALA A 23 -4.90 -10.52 -14.87
C ALA A 23 -5.81 -11.46 -15.68
N VAL A 24 -5.50 -12.78 -15.71
CA VAL A 24 -6.28 -13.76 -16.47
C VAL A 24 -7.69 -13.97 -15.87
N ILE A 25 -7.82 -13.97 -14.55
CA ILE A 25 -9.14 -14.08 -13.90
C ILE A 25 -9.99 -12.84 -14.18
N LEU A 26 -9.41 -11.64 -14.16
CA LEU A 26 -10.12 -10.41 -14.49
C LEU A 26 -10.53 -10.34 -15.96
N ASP A 27 -9.74 -10.95 -16.85
CA ASP A 27 -10.04 -11.04 -18.27
C ASP A 27 -11.19 -12.03 -18.55
N LEU A 28 -11.16 -13.21 -17.92
CA LEU A 28 -12.17 -14.24 -18.11
C LEU A 28 -13.48 -14.00 -17.34
N TYR A 29 -13.40 -13.33 -16.18
CA TYR A 29 -14.52 -13.13 -15.26
C TYR A 29 -14.60 -11.68 -14.73
N PRO A 30 -14.79 -10.68 -15.59
CA PRO A 30 -14.91 -9.29 -15.18
C PRO A 30 -16.12 -9.11 -14.26
N GLY A 31 -15.88 -8.84 -12.97
CA GLY A 31 -16.91 -8.61 -11.94
C GLY A 31 -16.91 -9.56 -10.75
N GLN A 32 -16.00 -10.55 -10.68
CA GLN A 32 -15.89 -11.50 -9.56
C GLN A 32 -14.74 -11.14 -8.59
N THR A 33 -14.59 -9.85 -8.27
CA THR A 33 -13.43 -9.30 -7.54
C THR A 33 -13.32 -9.82 -6.10
N ARG A 34 -14.45 -10.11 -5.44
CA ARG A 34 -14.50 -10.62 -4.06
C ARG A 34 -14.05 -12.08 -4.00
N GLU A 35 -14.59 -12.92 -4.88
CA GLU A 35 -14.22 -14.33 -5.02
C GLU A 35 -12.77 -14.50 -5.48
N MET A 36 -12.28 -13.57 -6.32
CA MET A 36 -10.88 -13.50 -6.75
C MET A 36 -9.92 -13.19 -5.60
N ASN A 37 -10.23 -12.19 -4.75
CA ASN A 37 -9.37 -11.85 -3.62
C ASN A 37 -9.27 -13.01 -2.61
N VAL A 38 -10.38 -13.72 -2.37
CA VAL A 38 -10.40 -14.93 -1.54
C VAL A 38 -9.55 -16.06 -2.16
N LEU A 39 -9.65 -16.28 -3.47
CA LEU A 39 -8.83 -17.28 -4.17
C LEU A 39 -7.33 -16.96 -4.10
N LEU A 40 -6.97 -15.67 -4.24
CA LEU A 40 -5.61 -15.19 -4.09
C LEU A 40 -5.12 -15.33 -2.64
N ASP A 41 -5.96 -15.05 -1.64
CA ASP A 41 -5.63 -15.22 -0.22
C ASP A 41 -5.47 -16.70 0.18
N VAL A 42 -6.31 -17.60 -0.34
CA VAL A 42 -6.16 -19.05 -0.14
C VAL A 42 -4.85 -19.54 -0.77
N TYR A 43 -4.47 -18.99 -1.93
CA TYR A 43 -3.20 -19.28 -2.59
C TYR A 43 -1.99 -18.72 -1.82
N GLU A 44 -2.09 -17.49 -1.29
CA GLU A 44 -1.04 -16.78 -0.54
C GLU A 44 -0.85 -17.25 0.89
N SER A 45 -1.92 -17.68 1.57
CA SER A 45 -1.85 -18.28 2.92
C SER A 45 -0.98 -19.54 2.94
N GLY A 46 -0.70 -20.08 1.75
CA GLY A 46 0.02 -21.31 1.56
C GLY A 46 -0.85 -22.46 2.02
N VAL A 47 -1.00 -23.45 1.16
CA VAL A 47 -1.22 -24.81 1.64
C VAL A 47 -0.19 -25.04 2.77
N PRO A 48 -0.62 -25.38 4.00
CA PRO A 48 0.15 -25.19 5.22
C PRO A 48 1.60 -25.63 5.12
N ARG A 49 2.50 -24.98 5.86
CA ARG A 49 3.91 -25.41 6.00
C ARG A 49 4.03 -26.90 6.32
N GLU A 50 3.05 -27.47 7.03
CA GLU A 50 2.92 -28.91 7.29
C GLU A 50 2.83 -29.77 6.01
N ILE A 51 2.12 -29.32 4.98
CA ILE A 51 1.95 -30.06 3.71
C ILE A 51 3.20 -29.97 2.82
N ARG A 52 3.95 -28.85 2.90
CA ARG A 52 5.25 -28.71 2.23
C ARG A 52 6.37 -29.53 2.88
N SER A 53 6.21 -29.91 4.16
CA SER A 53 7.26 -30.57 4.96
C SER A 53 7.01 -32.06 5.22
N ALA A 54 5.75 -32.53 5.25
CA ALA A 54 5.41 -33.91 5.60
C ALA A 54 5.28 -34.86 4.40
N GLY A 55 5.16 -34.33 3.17
CA GLY A 55 5.04 -35.13 1.95
C GLY A 55 3.73 -35.93 1.82
N THR A 56 2.87 -35.96 2.85
CA THR A 56 1.51 -36.56 2.87
C THR A 56 0.61 -35.73 3.79
N ILE A 57 -0.70 -35.71 3.52
CA ILE A 57 -1.74 -35.06 4.35
C ILE A 57 -2.75 -36.12 4.80
N THR A 58 -3.22 -36.07 6.05
CA THR A 58 -4.31 -36.94 6.51
C THR A 58 -5.68 -36.30 6.29
N ASP A 59 -6.74 -37.10 6.17
CA ASP A 59 -8.13 -36.66 5.96
C ASP A 59 -8.58 -35.67 7.05
N SER A 60 -8.14 -35.89 8.29
CA SER A 60 -8.43 -35.00 9.42
C SER A 60 -7.77 -33.63 9.29
N GLN A 61 -6.55 -33.58 8.73
CA GLN A 61 -5.83 -32.33 8.50
C GLN A 61 -6.44 -31.54 7.33
N TYR A 62 -6.85 -32.24 6.26
CA TYR A 62 -7.57 -31.65 5.14
C TYR A 62 -8.90 -31.05 5.58
N ALA A 63 -9.73 -31.82 6.30
CA ALA A 63 -11.02 -31.36 6.79
C ALA A 63 -10.91 -30.17 7.76
N ALA A 64 -9.94 -30.18 8.68
CA ALA A 64 -9.71 -29.07 9.60
C ALA A 64 -9.29 -27.77 8.87
N TYR A 65 -8.51 -27.89 7.80
CA TYR A 65 -8.09 -26.74 6.99
C TYR A 65 -9.25 -26.15 6.20
N VAL A 66 -10.06 -27.00 5.57
CA VAL A 66 -11.28 -26.58 4.86
C VAL A 66 -12.21 -25.83 5.81
N GLN A 67 -12.46 -26.38 7.00
CA GLN A 67 -13.32 -25.75 8.00
C GLN A 67 -12.76 -24.41 8.52
N ARG A 68 -11.43 -24.29 8.66
CA ARG A 68 -10.80 -23.02 9.01
C ARG A 68 -11.07 -21.95 7.95
N ILE A 69 -10.87 -22.24 6.66
CA ILE A 69 -11.13 -21.29 5.57
C ILE A 69 -12.62 -20.94 5.51
N VAL A 70 -13.51 -21.92 5.68
CA VAL A 70 -14.95 -21.69 5.75
C VAL A 70 -15.31 -20.72 6.86
N ASN A 71 -14.74 -20.89 8.05
CA ASN A 71 -15.05 -20.06 9.22
C ASN A 71 -14.41 -18.67 9.16
N ASP A 72 -13.15 -18.58 8.71
CA ASP A 72 -12.41 -17.32 8.65
C ASP A 72 -12.97 -16.38 7.57
N TYR A 73 -13.55 -16.94 6.49
CA TYR A 73 -14.00 -16.18 5.33
C TYR A 73 -15.52 -16.29 5.04
N GLY A 74 -16.27 -17.07 5.82
CA GLY A 74 -17.72 -17.22 5.70
C GLY A 74 -18.18 -17.90 4.40
N LEU A 75 -17.39 -18.83 3.87
CA LEU A 75 -17.62 -19.46 2.56
C LEU A 75 -18.40 -20.77 2.69
N GLN A 76 -19.08 -21.20 1.63
CA GLN A 76 -19.65 -22.55 1.62
C GLN A 76 -18.55 -23.60 1.41
N GLU A 77 -18.51 -24.58 2.31
CA GLU A 77 -17.51 -25.66 2.39
C GLU A 77 -17.22 -26.35 1.06
N LYS A 78 -18.27 -26.60 0.27
CA LYS A 78 -18.17 -27.22 -1.06
C LYS A 78 -17.19 -26.50 -2.00
N TYR A 79 -17.18 -25.16 -2.00
CA TYR A 79 -16.35 -24.39 -2.93
C TYR A 79 -14.88 -24.34 -2.51
N VAL A 80 -14.64 -24.40 -1.20
CA VAL A 80 -13.28 -24.49 -0.65
C VAL A 80 -12.67 -25.84 -1.05
N MET A 81 -13.42 -26.94 -0.92
CA MET A 81 -12.97 -28.27 -1.34
C MET A 81 -12.69 -28.38 -2.84
N GLU A 82 -13.58 -27.87 -3.70
CA GLU A 82 -13.40 -27.91 -5.16
C GLU A 82 -12.12 -27.17 -5.61
N GLY A 83 -11.79 -26.04 -4.98
CA GLY A 83 -10.56 -25.29 -5.27
C GLY A 83 -9.28 -26.00 -4.80
N LEU A 84 -9.34 -26.66 -3.64
CA LEU A 84 -8.23 -27.43 -3.08
C LEU A 84 -7.95 -28.72 -3.88
N ASP A 85 -8.99 -29.42 -4.31
CA ASP A 85 -8.86 -30.65 -5.10
C ASP A 85 -8.25 -30.40 -6.48
N ALA A 86 -8.64 -29.31 -7.14
CA ALA A 86 -8.06 -28.90 -8.42
C ALA A 86 -6.56 -28.57 -8.31
N TRP A 87 -6.13 -28.03 -7.17
CA TRP A 87 -4.72 -27.76 -6.88
C TRP A 87 -3.93 -29.06 -6.62
N ILE A 88 -4.48 -29.98 -5.82
CA ILE A 88 -3.86 -31.28 -5.50
C ILE A 88 -3.64 -32.12 -6.76
N ASP A 89 -4.66 -32.22 -7.62
CA ASP A 89 -4.59 -33.02 -8.85
C ASP A 89 -3.52 -32.50 -9.84
N GLN A 90 -3.20 -31.20 -9.81
CA GLN A 90 -2.12 -30.63 -10.63
C GLN A 90 -0.72 -30.76 -10.02
N CYS A 91 -0.55 -30.70 -8.69
CA CYS A 91 0.74 -30.98 -8.06
C CYS A 91 1.28 -32.39 -8.41
N ILE A 92 0.37 -33.36 -8.56
CA ILE A 92 0.68 -34.73 -9.01
C ILE A 92 1.20 -34.73 -10.47
N CYS A 93 0.70 -33.83 -11.33
CA CYS A 93 1.08 -33.75 -12.75
C CYS A 93 2.43 -33.05 -13.02
N VAL A 94 2.93 -32.17 -12.13
CA VAL A 94 4.18 -31.40 -12.35
C VAL A 94 5.43 -32.08 -11.74
N GLY A 95 5.30 -33.31 -11.24
CA GLY A 95 6.44 -34.09 -10.72
C GLY A 95 7.01 -33.61 -9.38
N THR A 96 6.46 -32.55 -8.79
CA THR A 96 6.80 -32.09 -7.43
C THR A 96 6.11 -32.91 -6.34
N ALA A 97 5.11 -33.72 -6.69
CA ALA A 97 4.29 -34.49 -5.75
C ALA A 97 4.30 -36.00 -6.02
N ALA A 98 5.46 -36.64 -6.09
CA ALA A 98 5.51 -38.10 -6.08
C ALA A 98 5.00 -38.74 -4.75
N LYS A 99 4.51 -37.95 -3.78
CA LYS A 99 4.08 -38.44 -2.45
C LYS A 99 2.74 -37.92 -1.93
N ILE A 100 2.06 -36.97 -2.59
CA ILE A 100 0.77 -36.47 -2.09
C ILE A 100 -0.31 -37.49 -2.46
N HIS A 101 -0.69 -38.34 -1.49
CA HIS A 101 -1.80 -39.28 -1.64
C HIS A 101 -3.13 -38.53 -1.47
N LYS A 102 -4.02 -38.67 -2.45
CA LYS A 102 -5.40 -38.18 -2.39
C LYS A 102 -6.19 -39.07 -1.43
N PRO A 103 -6.80 -38.53 -0.37
CA PRO A 103 -7.65 -39.35 0.47
C PRO A 103 -8.95 -39.68 -0.26
N GLU A 104 -9.31 -40.98 -0.28
CA GLU A 104 -10.61 -41.42 -0.79
C GLU A 104 -11.70 -40.98 0.19
N ILE A 105 -12.38 -39.87 -0.14
CA ILE A 105 -13.61 -39.50 0.56
C ILE A 105 -14.69 -40.50 0.14
N LEU A 106 -14.93 -41.51 0.98
CA LEU A 106 -16.15 -42.31 0.91
C LEU A 106 -17.35 -41.37 1.12
N PRO A 107 -18.42 -41.51 0.32
CA PRO A 107 -19.59 -40.67 0.46
C PRO A 107 -20.17 -40.82 1.87
N ILE A 108 -20.35 -39.70 2.57
CA ILE A 108 -21.21 -39.70 3.75
C ILE A 108 -22.62 -39.97 3.25
N ASP A 109 -23.04 -41.22 3.42
CA ASP A 109 -24.41 -41.68 3.24
C ASP A 109 -25.32 -40.85 4.17
N ARG A 110 -26.14 -40.00 3.55
CA ARG A 110 -27.38 -39.51 4.15
C ARG A 110 -28.51 -39.81 3.18
N THR A 111 -28.78 -41.10 2.97
CA THR A 111 -30.11 -41.56 2.61
C THR A 111 -31.10 -41.27 3.76
N ASN A 112 -32.31 -40.90 3.35
CA ASN A 112 -33.52 -40.57 4.12
C ASN A 112 -33.71 -39.05 4.38
N GLY A 113 -34.60 -38.33 3.69
CA GLY A 113 -35.65 -38.79 2.79
C GLY A 113 -36.28 -37.66 1.96
N ASN A 114 -36.96 -38.11 0.92
CA ASN A 114 -37.71 -37.37 -0.09
C ASN A 114 -38.55 -36.20 0.43
N SER A 115 -38.41 -35.05 -0.24
CA SER A 115 -39.52 -34.47 -1.02
C SER A 115 -38.98 -33.35 -1.93
N GLN A 116 -38.91 -33.60 -3.24
CA GLN A 116 -39.05 -32.50 -4.20
C GLN A 116 -40.47 -31.96 -4.10
N PRO A 117 -40.65 -30.64 -4.25
CA PRO A 117 -41.30 -30.20 -5.48
C PRO A 117 -40.67 -28.92 -6.09
N GLN A 118 -40.51 -28.99 -7.42
CA GLN A 118 -40.82 -28.02 -8.50
C GLN A 118 -40.88 -26.49 -8.23
N PRO A 119 -40.58 -25.66 -9.26
CA PRO A 119 -40.02 -24.32 -9.13
C PRO A 119 -41.04 -23.25 -8.75
N ILE A 120 -40.72 -22.45 -7.73
CA ILE A 120 -41.49 -21.26 -7.35
C ILE A 120 -40.83 -20.04 -8.00
N LYS A 121 -41.50 -19.48 -9.00
CA LYS A 121 -41.31 -18.08 -9.44
C LYS A 121 -41.82 -17.17 -8.32
N HIS A 122 -40.97 -16.32 -7.73
CA HIS A 122 -41.28 -14.98 -7.18
C HIS A 122 -39.94 -14.28 -6.88
N ALA A 123 -39.59 -13.28 -7.69
CA ALA A 123 -39.63 -11.84 -7.39
C ALA A 123 -38.37 -11.35 -6.62
N PRO A 124 -37.72 -10.27 -7.08
CA PRO A 124 -36.44 -9.82 -6.54
C PRO A 124 -36.58 -9.46 -5.07
N ILE A 125 -35.74 -10.04 -4.21
CA ILE A 125 -35.66 -9.67 -2.81
C ILE A 125 -35.06 -8.27 -2.77
N GLY A 126 -35.91 -7.34 -2.34
CA GLY A 126 -35.68 -5.91 -2.38
C GLY A 126 -34.45 -5.49 -1.60
N ALA A 127 -33.85 -4.43 -2.12
CA ALA A 127 -33.11 -3.47 -1.33
C ALA A 127 -33.89 -3.20 -0.02
N GLN A 128 -33.34 -3.67 1.11
CA GLN A 128 -33.58 -2.94 2.34
C GLN A 128 -32.68 -1.71 2.27
N SER A 129 -33.35 -0.62 1.93
CA SER A 129 -32.87 0.74 1.97
C SER A 129 -32.25 1.04 3.34
N VAL A 130 -30.93 1.18 3.37
CA VAL A 130 -30.40 2.38 4.02
C VAL A 130 -30.82 3.51 3.09
N GLN A 131 -31.95 4.17 3.41
CA GLN A 131 -32.21 5.48 2.84
C GLN A 131 -31.17 6.43 3.44
N ASN A 132 -30.00 6.54 2.80
CA ASN A 132 -29.32 7.81 2.82
C ASN A 132 -29.86 8.59 1.63
N VAL A 133 -30.58 9.67 1.95
CA VAL A 133 -30.98 10.68 0.98
C VAL A 133 -29.70 11.09 0.25
N ALA A 134 -29.59 10.70 -1.01
CA ALA A 134 -28.48 11.11 -1.88
C ALA A 134 -28.40 12.63 -1.84
N GLY A 135 -27.21 13.14 -1.52
CA GLY A 135 -26.97 14.55 -1.20
C GLY A 135 -27.62 15.48 -2.20
N SER A 136 -28.44 16.36 -1.66
CA SER A 136 -29.12 17.39 -2.42
C SER A 136 -28.09 18.37 -2.98
N SER A 137 -28.44 19.13 -4.02
CA SER A 137 -27.55 20.18 -4.54
C SER A 137 -27.15 21.19 -3.45
N PHE A 138 -27.90 21.29 -2.36
CA PHE A 138 -27.64 22.21 -1.25
C PHE A 138 -26.48 21.75 -0.35
N ASP A 139 -26.15 20.46 -0.38
CA ASP A 139 -25.09 19.87 0.45
C ASP A 139 -23.69 20.08 -0.15
N PHE A 140 -23.60 20.58 -1.39
CA PHE A 140 -22.34 20.74 -2.09
C PHE A 140 -22.24 22.07 -2.83
N ASP A 141 -21.06 22.71 -2.80
CA ASP A 141 -20.67 23.62 -3.86
C ASP A 141 -20.07 22.82 -5.01
N LEU A 142 -20.51 23.14 -6.23
CA LEU A 142 -20.13 22.43 -7.45
C LEU A 142 -19.46 23.35 -8.44
N LYS A 143 -18.42 22.84 -9.10
CA LYS A 143 -17.83 23.43 -10.30
C LYS A 143 -18.28 22.63 -11.51
N THR A 144 -18.82 23.30 -12.52
CA THR A 144 -19.16 22.64 -13.79
C THR A 144 -17.88 22.36 -14.57
N ILE A 145 -17.69 21.12 -14.99
CA ILE A 145 -16.56 20.69 -15.83
C ILE A 145 -16.98 20.69 -17.30
N ASP A 146 -18.13 20.11 -17.60
CA ASP A 146 -18.78 20.18 -18.92
C ASP A 146 -20.31 20.11 -18.79
N ALA A 147 -21.03 19.98 -19.91
CA ALA A 147 -22.50 19.94 -19.93
C ALA A 147 -23.10 18.84 -19.01
N ASN A 148 -22.39 17.73 -18.82
CA ASN A 148 -22.85 16.53 -18.14
C ASN A 148 -22.03 16.16 -16.90
N SER A 149 -20.99 16.91 -16.55
CA SER A 149 -20.09 16.58 -15.45
C SER A 149 -19.78 17.76 -14.52
N VAL A 150 -19.58 17.42 -13.24
CA VAL A 150 -19.30 18.36 -12.15
C VAL A 150 -18.18 17.84 -11.24
N GLU A 151 -17.54 18.78 -10.56
CA GLU A 151 -16.58 18.56 -9.47
C GLU A 151 -17.18 19.11 -8.18
N ILE A 152 -17.06 18.36 -7.08
CA ILE A 152 -17.44 18.84 -5.74
C ILE A 152 -16.31 19.71 -5.21
N ILE A 153 -16.54 21.01 -5.06
CA ILE A 153 -15.51 21.94 -4.54
C ILE A 153 -15.66 22.22 -3.05
N LYS A 154 -16.84 21.95 -2.46
CA LYS A 154 -17.06 22.04 -1.02
C LYS A 154 -18.22 21.17 -0.58
N PHE A 155 -18.06 20.47 0.52
CA PHE A 155 -19.15 19.84 1.27
C PHE A 155 -19.68 20.83 2.31
N LYS A 156 -21.01 21.04 2.30
CA LYS A 156 -21.76 21.92 3.19
C LYS A 156 -22.73 21.16 4.10
N GLY A 157 -22.88 19.85 3.87
CA GLY A 157 -23.69 18.99 4.71
C GLY A 157 -23.11 18.82 6.11
N PHE A 158 -23.83 18.08 6.95
CA PHE A 158 -23.36 17.72 8.28
C PHE A 158 -22.44 16.50 8.18
N ASP A 159 -21.36 16.49 8.98
CA ASP A 159 -20.46 15.35 9.03
C ASP A 159 -21.09 14.20 9.83
N GLU A 160 -21.56 13.17 9.11
CA GLU A 160 -21.95 11.90 9.69
C GLU A 160 -20.72 11.00 9.90
N LYS A 161 -20.89 9.92 10.66
CA LYS A 161 -19.82 8.91 10.85
C LYS A 161 -19.41 8.24 9.54
N GLU A 162 -20.35 8.04 8.62
CA GLU A 162 -20.12 7.44 7.32
C GLU A 162 -20.64 8.39 6.24
N LEU A 163 -19.75 8.85 5.36
CA LEU A 163 -20.10 9.74 4.25
C LEU A 163 -19.90 9.01 2.92
N THR A 164 -20.87 9.19 2.01
CA THR A 164 -20.75 8.70 0.63
C THR A 164 -20.61 9.89 -0.31
N VAL A 165 -19.53 9.92 -1.10
CA VAL A 165 -19.38 10.85 -2.21
C VAL A 165 -20.20 10.31 -3.40
N PRO A 166 -21.27 10.99 -3.83
CA PRO A 166 -22.18 10.45 -4.84
C PRO A 166 -21.55 10.44 -6.24
N SER A 167 -21.94 9.48 -7.08
CA SER A 167 -21.52 9.43 -8.49
C SER A 167 -22.24 10.45 -9.38
N THR A 168 -23.35 11.03 -8.90
CA THR A 168 -24.17 12.01 -9.63
C THR A 168 -24.79 13.03 -8.69
N ILE A 169 -24.84 14.30 -9.10
CA ILE A 169 -25.59 15.39 -8.44
C ILE A 169 -26.34 16.16 -9.53
N ASP A 170 -27.63 16.43 -9.33
CA ASP A 170 -28.51 17.09 -10.32
C ASP A 170 -28.44 16.48 -11.73
N GLN A 171 -28.47 15.14 -11.80
CA GLN A 171 -28.34 14.35 -13.04
C GLN A 171 -27.00 14.48 -13.78
N LYS A 172 -26.07 15.29 -13.26
CA LYS A 172 -24.69 15.40 -13.78
C LYS A 172 -23.79 14.41 -13.06
N LYS A 173 -22.81 13.86 -13.78
CA LYS A 173 -21.81 12.94 -13.23
C LYS A 173 -20.82 13.70 -12.36
N VAL A 174 -20.54 13.18 -11.16
CA VAL A 174 -19.43 13.68 -10.33
C VAL A 174 -18.16 12.98 -10.79
N VAL A 175 -17.23 13.74 -11.36
CA VAL A 175 -15.98 13.21 -11.94
C VAL A 175 -14.75 13.51 -11.08
N GLY A 176 -14.88 14.43 -10.12
CA GLY A 176 -13.77 14.85 -9.28
C GLY A 176 -14.19 15.43 -7.95
N ILE A 177 -13.24 15.38 -7.02
CA ILE A 177 -13.33 16.03 -5.71
C ILE A 177 -12.28 17.11 -5.67
N GLY A 178 -12.72 18.35 -5.55
CA GLY A 178 -11.90 19.55 -5.60
C GLY A 178 -11.09 19.77 -4.32
N LYS A 179 -10.22 20.78 -4.38
CA LYS A 179 -9.32 21.14 -3.30
C LYS A 179 -10.09 21.44 -2.02
N ASP A 180 -9.64 20.85 -0.92
CA ASP A 180 -10.20 21.03 0.43
C ASP A 180 -11.71 20.71 0.57
N ALA A 181 -12.31 19.99 -0.39
CA ALA A 181 -13.76 19.85 -0.46
C ALA A 181 -14.42 19.25 0.79
N TYR A 182 -13.76 18.29 1.45
CA TYR A 182 -14.17 17.67 2.72
C TYR A 182 -13.11 17.87 3.81
N LYS A 183 -12.30 18.92 3.70
CA LYS A 183 -11.25 19.21 4.69
C LYS A 183 -11.87 19.42 6.08
N ALA A 184 -11.22 18.86 7.09
CA ALA A 184 -11.59 19.03 8.49
C ALA A 184 -13.00 18.56 8.87
N CYS A 185 -13.54 17.53 8.21
CA CYS A 185 -14.70 16.79 8.69
C CYS A 185 -14.31 16.03 9.98
N LYS A 186 -14.83 16.47 11.13
CA LYS A 186 -14.36 16.03 12.46
C LYS A 186 -15.09 14.78 12.96
N SER A 187 -16.28 14.51 12.42
CA SER A 187 -17.14 13.41 12.84
C SER A 187 -17.06 12.18 11.93
N VAL A 188 -16.41 12.30 10.76
CA VAL A 188 -16.38 11.22 9.75
C VAL A 188 -15.34 10.15 10.10
N GLU A 189 -15.80 8.91 10.27
CA GLU A 189 -14.97 7.73 10.51
C GLU A 189 -14.71 6.93 9.22
N LYS A 190 -15.63 7.00 8.27
CA LYS A 190 -15.58 6.27 6.99
C LYS A 190 -16.05 7.12 5.82
N ILE A 191 -15.32 7.05 4.70
CA ILE A 191 -15.71 7.67 3.44
C ILE A 191 -15.81 6.63 2.34
N ILE A 192 -16.92 6.61 1.61
CA ILE A 192 -17.12 5.79 0.42
C ILE A 192 -17.15 6.71 -0.79
N ILE A 193 -16.21 6.56 -1.71
CA ILE A 193 -16.17 7.33 -2.94
C ILE A 193 -16.74 6.48 -4.08
N ALA A 194 -17.84 6.93 -4.68
CA ALA A 194 -18.55 6.16 -5.70
C ALA A 194 -17.73 5.98 -6.99
N GLU A 195 -18.09 4.96 -7.78
CA GLU A 195 -17.53 4.76 -9.12
C GLU A 195 -17.86 5.96 -10.03
N GLY A 196 -16.95 6.26 -10.96
CA GLY A 196 -17.04 7.40 -11.87
C GLY A 196 -16.22 8.61 -11.44
N ILE A 197 -15.80 8.70 -10.17
CA ILE A 197 -14.81 9.68 -9.74
C ILE A 197 -13.42 9.29 -10.29
N ILE A 198 -12.77 10.24 -10.95
CA ILE A 198 -11.52 10.05 -11.71
C ILE A 198 -10.34 10.69 -10.97
N TYR A 199 -10.56 11.78 -10.23
CA TYR A 199 -9.50 12.49 -9.51
C TYR A 199 -9.98 13.06 -8.17
N ILE A 200 -9.03 13.22 -7.24
CA ILE A 200 -9.20 13.88 -5.95
C ILE A 200 -8.06 14.88 -5.80
N GLU A 201 -8.38 16.16 -5.62
CA GLU A 201 -7.40 17.25 -5.49
C GLU A 201 -6.86 17.37 -4.05
N ASN A 202 -5.77 18.13 -3.90
CA ASN A 202 -5.08 18.33 -2.61
C ASN A 202 -6.04 18.77 -1.50
N GLY A 203 -5.78 18.28 -0.29
CA GLY A 203 -6.52 18.66 0.92
C GLY A 203 -7.95 18.16 1.00
N ALA A 204 -8.47 17.48 -0.03
CA ALA A 204 -9.87 17.09 -0.11
C ALA A 204 -10.39 16.38 1.13
N PHE A 205 -9.59 15.54 1.80
CA PHE A 205 -9.94 14.86 3.06
C PHE A 205 -8.91 15.09 4.16
N ALA A 206 -8.13 16.17 4.06
CA ALA A 206 -7.10 16.50 5.04
C ALA A 206 -7.74 16.90 6.38
N GLU A 207 -7.00 16.69 7.46
CA GLU A 207 -7.37 17.12 8.82
C GLU A 207 -8.71 16.51 9.29
N CYS A 208 -9.07 15.33 8.80
CA CYS A 208 -10.19 14.52 9.28
C CYS A 208 -9.66 13.51 10.34
N PRO A 209 -9.53 13.91 11.62
CA PRO A 209 -8.65 13.23 12.59
C PRO A 209 -9.13 11.84 13.00
N ILE A 210 -10.40 11.50 12.76
CA ILE A 210 -10.97 10.19 13.09
C ILE A 210 -11.35 9.37 11.87
N LEU A 211 -11.01 9.84 10.65
CA LEU A 211 -11.22 9.10 9.41
C LEU A 211 -10.30 7.89 9.38
N LYS A 212 -10.87 6.69 9.46
CA LYS A 212 -10.14 5.41 9.57
C LYS A 212 -10.19 4.60 8.28
N GLU A 213 -11.29 4.69 7.55
CA GLU A 213 -11.57 3.88 6.38
C GLU A 213 -11.96 4.76 5.19
N VAL A 214 -11.31 4.52 4.05
CA VAL A 214 -11.66 5.16 2.78
C VAL A 214 -11.80 4.07 1.72
N VAL A 215 -12.97 4.00 1.10
CA VAL A 215 -13.23 3.11 -0.05
C VAL A 215 -13.06 3.92 -1.33
N LEU A 216 -11.98 3.64 -2.06
CA LEU A 216 -11.65 4.31 -3.33
C LEU A 216 -12.25 3.55 -4.52
N PRO A 217 -12.77 4.25 -5.55
CA PRO A 217 -13.34 3.60 -6.71
C PRO A 217 -12.26 3.12 -7.68
N SER A 218 -12.59 2.11 -8.47
CA SER A 218 -11.69 1.57 -9.50
C SER A 218 -11.38 2.57 -10.63
N THR A 219 -12.27 3.53 -10.86
CA THR A 219 -12.13 4.60 -11.85
C THR A 219 -11.09 5.66 -11.49
N LEU A 220 -10.68 5.75 -10.22
CA LEU A 220 -9.78 6.78 -9.73
C LEU A 220 -8.37 6.62 -10.32
N LYS A 221 -7.88 7.69 -10.96
CA LYS A 221 -6.57 7.73 -11.63
C LYS A 221 -5.57 8.65 -10.93
N ILE A 222 -6.06 9.66 -10.21
CA ILE A 222 -5.24 10.76 -9.68
C ILE A 222 -5.66 11.04 -8.24
N ILE A 223 -4.70 11.01 -7.32
CA ILE A 223 -4.85 11.51 -5.95
C ILE A 223 -3.83 12.62 -5.75
N GLY A 224 -4.29 13.82 -5.43
CA GLY A 224 -3.54 15.06 -5.33
C GLY A 224 -3.46 15.83 -6.64
N SER A 225 -3.05 17.11 -6.56
CA SER A 225 -2.96 17.98 -7.72
C SER A 225 -1.73 17.66 -8.57
N LYS A 226 -1.91 17.60 -9.89
CA LYS A 226 -0.81 17.46 -10.87
C LYS A 226 -0.08 18.77 -11.16
N GLU A 227 -0.63 19.91 -10.74
CA GLU A 227 -0.13 21.25 -11.13
C GLU A 227 1.18 21.67 -10.45
N ASP A 228 1.79 20.82 -9.63
CA ASP A 228 2.99 21.18 -8.87
C ASP A 228 4.30 20.86 -9.61
N SER A 229 4.34 21.21 -10.89
CA SER A 229 5.56 21.26 -11.70
C SER A 229 6.20 22.64 -11.55
N SER A 230 7.37 22.68 -10.90
CA SER A 230 8.28 23.83 -10.76
C SER A 230 8.03 24.77 -9.57
N LYS A 231 8.39 24.30 -8.38
CA LYS A 231 9.29 24.99 -7.43
C LYS A 231 9.45 24.12 -6.20
N THR A 232 10.51 23.32 -6.19
CA THR A 232 11.14 22.87 -4.94
C THR A 232 11.68 24.12 -4.23
N ASP A 233 10.79 24.87 -3.58
CA ASP A 233 11.23 25.93 -2.68
C ASP A 233 11.74 25.25 -1.42
N ARG A 234 13.06 25.24 -1.25
CA ARG A 234 13.82 24.77 -0.07
C ARG A 234 13.46 25.51 1.23
N PHE A 235 12.35 26.27 1.24
CA PHE A 235 11.80 27.04 2.34
C PHE A 235 10.35 26.63 2.69
N SER A 236 9.98 25.36 2.46
CA SER A 236 8.63 24.81 2.73
C SER A 236 8.19 24.89 4.21
N PHE A 237 9.04 25.38 5.11
CA PHE A 237 8.65 25.72 6.48
C PHE A 237 7.48 26.72 6.55
N LEU A 238 7.34 27.65 5.58
CA LEU A 238 6.22 28.59 5.58
C LEU A 238 4.88 27.94 5.17
N TYR A 239 4.90 26.92 4.30
CA TYR A 239 3.70 26.17 3.88
C TYR A 239 3.08 25.35 5.01
N LEU A 240 3.91 24.85 5.94
CA LEU A 240 3.45 24.17 7.15
C LEU A 240 2.63 25.07 8.08
N ILE A 241 2.86 26.39 8.05
CA ILE A 241 2.19 27.35 8.94
C ILE A 241 0.84 27.78 8.38
N THR A 242 0.68 27.81 7.05
CA THR A 242 -0.55 28.27 6.41
C THR A 242 -1.56 27.14 6.17
N GLY A 243 -1.14 25.87 6.15
CA GLY A 243 -2.03 24.72 5.91
C GLY A 243 -2.65 24.69 4.51
N GLU A 244 -2.14 25.51 3.58
CA GLU A 244 -2.78 25.80 2.29
C GLU A 244 -2.54 24.72 1.22
N ASN A 245 -1.78 23.64 1.49
CA ASN A 245 -1.47 22.60 0.52
C ASN A 245 -1.36 21.18 1.14
N ALA A 246 -2.16 20.90 2.17
CA ALA A 246 -2.20 19.56 2.77
C ALA A 246 -2.47 18.49 1.71
N GLY A 247 -1.83 17.32 1.84
CA GLY A 247 -2.13 16.19 0.97
C GLY A 247 -3.54 15.63 1.19
N VAL A 248 -4.03 14.85 0.24
CA VAL A 248 -5.44 14.42 0.18
C VAL A 248 -5.94 13.80 1.48
N PHE A 249 -5.15 12.94 2.13
CA PHE A 249 -5.49 12.27 3.39
C PHE A 249 -4.59 12.70 4.54
N ALA A 250 -3.95 13.87 4.46
CA ALA A 250 -3.02 14.32 5.47
C ALA A 250 -3.70 14.45 6.85
N GLN A 251 -3.01 14.04 7.91
CA GLN A 251 -3.48 14.10 9.30
C GLN A 251 -4.81 13.36 9.55
N THR A 252 -4.98 12.21 8.90
CA THR A 252 -6.12 11.30 9.13
C THR A 252 -5.71 10.10 10.01
N ALA A 253 -6.69 9.35 10.51
CA ALA A 253 -6.47 8.13 11.29
C ALA A 253 -6.53 6.85 10.43
N ILE A 254 -6.28 6.98 9.12
CA ILE A 254 -6.31 5.84 8.20
C ILE A 254 -5.28 4.81 8.65
N ARG A 255 -5.75 3.58 8.87
CA ARG A 255 -4.91 2.46 9.32
C ARG A 255 -4.43 1.59 8.15
N HIS A 256 -5.31 1.39 7.19
CA HIS A 256 -5.08 0.60 5.98
C HIS A 256 -5.91 1.20 4.86
N ILE A 257 -5.33 1.29 3.66
CA ILE A 257 -6.01 1.81 2.48
C ILE A 257 -5.63 0.96 1.26
N ILE A 258 -6.64 0.59 0.48
CA ILE A 258 -6.44 -0.14 -0.77
C ILE A 258 -6.44 0.90 -1.90
N LEU A 259 -5.27 1.07 -2.53
CA LEU A 259 -5.14 1.96 -3.67
C LEU A 259 -5.66 1.28 -4.96
N PRO A 260 -6.41 1.98 -5.82
CA PRO A 260 -6.85 1.44 -7.11
C PRO A 260 -5.66 1.04 -7.99
N THR A 261 -5.74 -0.12 -8.63
CA THR A 261 -4.66 -0.62 -9.51
C THR A 261 -4.39 0.28 -10.71
N GLY A 262 -5.41 1.04 -11.14
CA GLY A 262 -5.32 2.01 -12.22
C GLY A 262 -4.80 3.38 -11.81
N LEU A 263 -4.42 3.58 -10.54
CA LEU A 263 -3.88 4.85 -10.05
C LEU A 263 -2.49 5.10 -10.66
N ILE A 264 -2.33 6.25 -11.31
CA ILE A 264 -1.10 6.65 -12.02
C ILE A 264 -0.40 7.85 -11.37
N TYR A 265 -1.04 8.46 -10.36
CA TYR A 265 -0.51 9.66 -9.73
C TYR A 265 -0.89 9.71 -8.24
N LEU A 266 0.13 9.94 -7.41
CA LEU A 266 0.02 10.16 -5.97
C LEU A 266 0.73 11.47 -5.63
N GLY A 267 -0.02 12.42 -5.07
CA GLY A 267 0.43 13.79 -4.81
C GLY A 267 1.38 13.91 -3.62
N ARG A 268 1.99 15.09 -3.50
CA ARG A 268 2.75 15.50 -2.31
C ARG A 268 1.88 15.37 -1.06
N GLU A 269 2.51 15.06 0.06
CA GLU A 269 1.87 15.03 1.39
C GLU A 269 0.65 14.09 1.52
N THR A 270 0.34 13.24 0.54
CA THR A 270 -0.95 12.53 0.46
C THR A 270 -1.34 11.82 1.76
N PHE A 271 -0.39 11.18 2.43
CA PHE A 271 -0.58 10.51 3.72
C PHE A 271 0.25 11.16 4.85
N SER A 272 0.69 12.40 4.68
CA SER A 272 1.49 13.10 5.69
C SER A 272 0.73 13.16 7.02
N GLY A 273 1.35 12.73 8.12
CA GLY A 273 0.76 12.70 9.45
C GLY A 273 -0.28 11.59 9.66
N CYS A 274 -0.43 10.63 8.74
CA CYS A 274 -1.24 9.43 8.96
C CYS A 274 -0.59 8.48 9.97
N SER A 275 -0.53 8.91 11.23
CA SER A 275 0.19 8.25 12.33
C SER A 275 -0.34 6.86 12.70
N SER A 276 -1.48 6.45 12.14
CA SER A 276 -2.07 5.11 12.32
C SER A 276 -1.85 4.17 11.13
N LEU A 277 -1.32 4.66 10.00
CA LEU A 277 -1.11 3.85 8.79
C LEU A 277 -0.01 2.82 9.05
N GLU A 278 -0.34 1.53 8.99
CA GLU A 278 0.60 0.45 9.32
C GLU A 278 1.27 -0.16 8.09
N GLU A 279 0.51 -0.32 7.00
CA GLU A 279 0.96 -0.96 5.77
C GLU A 279 0.30 -0.28 4.56
N ILE A 280 1.03 -0.21 3.45
CA ILE A 280 0.48 0.27 2.18
C ILE A 280 1.18 -0.38 0.98
N ASP A 281 0.37 -0.76 -0.01
CA ASP A 281 0.84 -1.28 -1.29
C ASP A 281 0.65 -0.21 -2.38
N LEU A 282 1.75 0.26 -2.96
CA LEU A 282 1.70 1.24 -4.04
C LEU A 282 1.43 0.57 -5.39
N PRO A 283 0.49 1.09 -6.21
CA PRO A 283 0.17 0.50 -7.50
C PRO A 283 1.29 0.74 -8.52
N ASN A 284 1.46 -0.20 -9.46
CA ASN A 284 2.52 -0.19 -10.48
C ASN A 284 2.54 1.05 -11.39
N GLY A 285 1.44 1.82 -11.46
CA GLY A 285 1.37 3.06 -12.21
C GLY A 285 2.16 4.22 -11.59
N ILE A 286 2.58 4.11 -10.33
CA ILE A 286 3.33 5.15 -9.62
C ILE A 286 4.81 5.08 -9.97
N THR A 287 5.35 6.17 -10.51
CA THR A 287 6.77 6.27 -10.90
C THR A 287 7.61 7.14 -9.97
N GLU A 288 6.98 7.87 -9.05
CA GLU A 288 7.63 8.77 -8.11
C GLU A 288 6.84 8.77 -6.80
N ILE A 289 7.54 8.64 -5.67
CA ILE A 289 6.99 9.01 -4.36
C ILE A 289 7.34 10.48 -4.17
N LYS A 290 6.32 11.33 -4.10
CA LYS A 290 6.52 12.78 -4.04
C LYS A 290 6.95 13.22 -2.65
N SER A 291 7.39 14.48 -2.56
CA SER A 291 7.86 15.03 -1.30
C SER A 291 6.78 14.88 -0.22
N ARG A 292 7.20 14.44 0.97
CA ARG A 292 6.39 14.26 2.17
C ARG A 292 5.20 13.30 2.07
N THR A 293 5.10 12.47 1.02
CA THR A 293 3.92 11.60 0.81
C THR A 293 3.58 10.76 2.05
N PHE A 294 4.56 10.27 2.81
CA PHE A 294 4.38 9.50 4.05
C PHE A 294 5.07 10.15 5.26
N ASP A 295 5.38 11.45 5.22
CA ASP A 295 6.02 12.16 6.33
C ASP A 295 5.19 12.02 7.61
N GLY A 296 5.80 11.63 8.74
CA GLY A 296 5.13 11.42 10.01
C GLY A 296 4.20 10.21 10.09
N CYS A 297 4.24 9.27 9.13
CA CYS A 297 3.54 7.98 9.23
C CYS A 297 4.23 7.05 10.25
N SER A 298 4.23 7.44 11.53
CA SER A 298 5.02 6.80 12.59
C SER A 298 4.60 5.35 12.92
N ALA A 299 3.41 4.90 12.47
CA ALA A 299 3.00 3.51 12.57
C ALA A 299 3.40 2.63 11.37
N LEU A 300 3.91 3.21 10.28
CA LEU A 300 4.18 2.48 9.04
C LEU A 300 5.32 1.49 9.26
N LYS A 301 5.01 0.20 9.11
CA LYS A 301 5.97 -0.91 9.30
C LYS A 301 6.46 -1.47 7.98
N LYS A 302 5.59 -1.47 6.97
CA LYS A 302 5.81 -2.12 5.68
C LYS A 302 5.23 -1.29 4.56
N ILE A 303 5.99 -1.17 3.48
CA ILE A 303 5.51 -0.60 2.22
C ILE A 303 6.00 -1.46 1.06
N LEU A 304 5.10 -1.76 0.11
CA LEU A 304 5.49 -2.36 -1.15
C LEU A 304 5.64 -1.27 -2.21
N LEU A 305 6.87 -1.09 -2.69
CA LEU A 305 7.23 -0.13 -3.72
C LEU A 305 6.98 -0.72 -5.12
N PRO A 306 6.52 0.07 -6.10
CA PRO A 306 6.23 -0.43 -7.44
C PRO A 306 7.52 -0.57 -8.27
N ASP A 307 7.59 -1.60 -9.13
CA ASP A 307 8.78 -1.89 -9.94
C ASP A 307 9.22 -0.71 -10.84
N GLY A 308 8.26 0.10 -11.28
CA GLY A 308 8.48 1.28 -12.12
C GLY A 308 8.92 2.55 -11.39
N LEU A 309 9.12 2.50 -10.07
CA LEU A 309 9.54 3.63 -9.26
C LEU A 309 10.92 4.14 -9.66
N LYS A 310 11.06 5.46 -9.85
CA LYS A 310 12.32 6.12 -10.26
C LYS A 310 12.92 7.03 -9.21
N THR A 311 12.08 7.66 -8.40
CA THR A 311 12.48 8.72 -7.47
C THR A 311 11.73 8.60 -6.15
N ILE A 312 12.45 8.76 -5.05
CA ILE A 312 11.91 8.97 -3.70
C ILE A 312 12.18 10.43 -3.32
N GLY A 313 11.11 11.20 -3.16
CA GLY A 313 11.15 12.65 -2.96
C GLY A 313 11.55 13.11 -1.56
N ASP A 314 11.68 14.43 -1.40
CA ASP A 314 12.16 15.02 -0.15
C ASP A 314 11.23 14.67 1.01
N TYR A 315 11.79 14.29 2.17
CA TYR A 315 11.01 13.92 3.36
C TYR A 315 9.95 12.81 3.11
N ALA A 316 10.05 12.03 2.02
CA ALA A 316 9.00 11.09 1.60
C ALA A 316 8.54 10.13 2.70
N PHE A 317 9.47 9.64 3.53
CA PHE A 317 9.26 8.75 4.67
C PHE A 317 9.80 9.33 5.98
N SER A 318 10.03 10.65 6.04
CA SER A 318 10.52 11.30 7.25
C SER A 318 9.62 10.94 8.45
N GLY A 319 10.21 10.59 9.60
CA GLY A 319 9.48 10.23 10.82
C GLY A 319 8.69 8.92 10.76
N CYS A 320 8.89 8.05 9.74
CA CYS A 320 8.35 6.69 9.72
C CYS A 320 9.09 5.79 10.72
N SER A 321 8.99 6.10 12.01
CA SER A 321 9.85 5.54 13.06
C SER A 321 9.73 4.03 13.26
N LYS A 322 8.64 3.39 12.80
CA LYS A 322 8.44 1.93 12.85
C LYS A 322 8.79 1.18 11.56
N LEU A 323 9.21 1.88 10.50
CA LEU A 323 9.62 1.25 9.26
C LEU A 323 10.94 0.52 9.51
N GLN A 324 10.95 -0.80 9.32
CA GLN A 324 12.10 -1.64 9.69
C GLN A 324 13.01 -1.95 8.52
N ASP A 325 12.41 -2.26 7.38
CA ASP A 325 13.12 -2.72 6.19
C ASP A 325 12.47 -2.13 4.94
N ILE A 326 13.28 -1.76 3.96
CA ILE A 326 12.80 -1.33 2.66
C ILE A 326 13.73 -1.82 1.54
N THR A 327 13.14 -2.47 0.53
CA THR A 327 13.84 -2.88 -0.68
C THR A 327 13.53 -1.88 -1.78
N LEU A 328 14.56 -1.24 -2.32
CA LEU A 328 14.36 -0.31 -3.44
C LEU A 328 14.22 -1.08 -4.77
N PRO A 329 13.21 -0.75 -5.59
CA PRO A 329 13.10 -1.27 -6.95
C PRO A 329 14.34 -0.95 -7.78
N VAL A 330 14.68 -1.84 -8.72
CA VAL A 330 15.88 -1.73 -9.57
C VAL A 330 15.94 -0.46 -10.41
N ASN A 331 14.81 0.22 -10.62
CA ASN A 331 14.70 1.43 -11.43
C ASN A 331 14.83 2.74 -10.63
N VAL A 332 14.98 2.66 -9.30
CA VAL A 332 15.18 3.85 -8.48
C VAL A 332 16.57 4.43 -8.77
N THR A 333 16.60 5.70 -9.15
CA THR A 333 17.83 6.43 -9.52
C THR A 333 18.17 7.55 -8.55
N LYS A 334 17.19 8.02 -7.75
CA LYS A 334 17.37 9.16 -6.84
C LYS A 334 16.60 8.98 -5.53
N ILE A 335 17.26 9.32 -4.43
CA ILE A 335 16.68 9.50 -3.09
C ILE A 335 17.02 10.92 -2.63
N LEU A 336 16.00 11.77 -2.45
CA LEU A 336 16.16 13.20 -2.21
C LEU A 336 16.26 13.57 -0.72
N ASP A 337 16.49 14.85 -0.43
CA ASP A 337 16.81 15.38 0.89
C ASP A 337 15.86 14.85 1.98
N HIS A 338 16.40 14.36 3.10
CA HIS A 338 15.65 13.87 4.27
C HIS A 338 14.64 12.72 4.00
N ALA A 339 14.74 12.01 2.87
CA ALA A 339 13.73 11.01 2.48
C ALA A 339 13.40 9.97 3.56
N PHE A 340 14.37 9.53 4.37
CA PHE A 340 14.19 8.60 5.50
C PHE A 340 14.64 9.21 6.84
N TYR A 341 14.63 10.53 6.96
CA TYR A 341 14.99 11.25 8.19
C TYR A 341 14.21 10.71 9.39
N SER A 342 14.89 10.39 10.49
CA SER A 342 14.28 9.88 11.73
C SER A 342 13.43 8.60 11.54
N CYS A 343 13.78 7.74 10.59
CA CYS A 343 13.29 6.36 10.53
C CYS A 343 14.04 5.48 11.55
N GLU A 344 13.79 5.69 12.84
CA GLU A 344 14.59 5.14 13.94
C GLU A 344 14.75 3.62 13.92
N MET A 345 13.72 2.87 13.50
CA MET A 345 13.76 1.41 13.42
C MET A 345 14.29 0.85 12.09
N LEU A 346 14.64 1.71 11.13
CA LEU A 346 15.12 1.28 9.81
C LEU A 346 16.51 0.65 9.94
N LYS A 347 16.58 -0.66 9.68
CA LYS A 347 17.78 -1.48 9.87
C LYS A 347 18.44 -1.85 8.56
N ASP A 348 17.65 -2.37 7.62
CA ASP A 348 18.12 -2.81 6.32
C ASP A 348 17.48 -1.99 5.21
N VAL A 349 18.34 -1.42 4.36
CA VAL A 349 17.95 -0.68 3.15
C VAL A 349 18.72 -1.28 1.99
N GLN A 350 18.00 -2.03 1.17
CA GLN A 350 18.59 -2.64 -0.02
C GLN A 350 18.59 -1.63 -1.16
N LEU A 351 19.74 -1.00 -1.37
CA LEU A 351 20.00 -0.08 -2.48
C LEU A 351 20.34 -0.86 -3.76
N ASN A 352 19.78 -0.46 -4.88
CA ASN A 352 20.01 -1.10 -6.18
C ASN A 352 21.28 -0.58 -6.89
N GLU A 353 21.97 -1.46 -7.63
CA GLU A 353 22.97 -1.06 -8.63
C GLU A 353 22.24 -0.40 -9.80
N GLY A 354 22.31 0.92 -9.87
CA GLY A 354 21.46 1.78 -10.71
C GLY A 354 21.06 3.07 -9.99
N LEU A 355 21.17 3.09 -8.65
CA LEU A 355 21.02 4.30 -7.86
C LEU A 355 22.17 5.27 -8.14
N LEU A 356 21.83 6.52 -8.51
CA LEU A 356 22.80 7.52 -8.96
C LEU A 356 23.03 8.63 -7.93
N VAL A 357 21.99 8.97 -7.15
CA VAL A 357 21.98 10.11 -6.24
C VAL A 357 21.34 9.73 -4.90
N ILE A 358 22.06 10.04 -3.82
CA ILE A 358 21.55 10.13 -2.45
C ILE A 358 21.82 11.57 -2.01
N ASP A 359 20.79 12.36 -1.71
CA ASP A 359 20.96 13.76 -1.29
C ASP A 359 21.22 13.88 0.23
N ASN A 360 21.06 15.07 0.82
CA ASN A 360 21.52 15.34 2.18
C ASN A 360 20.59 14.70 3.22
N ASN A 361 21.16 14.29 4.35
CA ASN A 361 20.42 13.88 5.55
C ASN A 361 19.41 12.73 5.31
N VAL A 362 19.60 11.93 4.25
CA VAL A 362 18.64 10.91 3.80
C VAL A 362 18.34 9.88 4.89
N PHE A 363 19.35 9.37 5.59
CA PHE A 363 19.21 8.39 6.68
C PHE A 363 19.63 8.98 8.04
N GLU A 364 19.56 10.31 8.17
CA GLU A 364 19.85 10.96 9.44
C GLU A 364 18.88 10.45 10.53
N ASN A 365 19.40 10.19 11.73
CA ASN A 365 18.65 9.64 12.87
C ASN A 365 18.05 8.23 12.63
N CYS A 366 18.52 7.49 11.62
CA CYS A 366 18.23 6.05 11.45
C CYS A 366 19.09 5.20 12.43
N SER A 367 18.78 5.30 13.72
CA SER A 367 19.62 4.76 14.81
C SER A 367 19.76 3.23 14.85
N ALA A 368 18.82 2.48 14.27
CA ALA A 368 18.88 1.03 14.18
C ALA A 368 19.78 0.50 13.05
N MET A 369 20.17 1.34 12.09
CA MET A 369 21.03 0.96 10.97
C MET A 369 22.47 0.75 11.45
N THR A 370 22.98 -0.47 11.34
CA THR A 370 24.38 -0.81 11.70
C THR A 370 25.25 -1.11 10.51
N GLU A 371 24.65 -1.42 9.37
CA GLU A 371 25.38 -1.63 8.13
C GLU A 371 24.55 -1.20 6.92
N ILE A 372 25.25 -0.75 5.89
CA ILE A 372 24.65 -0.46 4.58
C ILE A 372 25.68 -0.71 3.50
N THR A 373 25.24 -1.24 2.36
CA THR A 373 26.06 -1.33 1.15
C THR A 373 25.72 -0.17 0.25
N LEU A 374 26.70 0.68 -0.05
CA LEU A 374 26.52 1.76 -1.02
C LEU A 374 26.83 1.23 -2.43
N PRO A 375 25.90 1.39 -3.40
CA PRO A 375 26.08 0.85 -4.73
C PRO A 375 27.23 1.53 -5.47
N SER A 376 27.85 0.78 -6.39
CA SER A 376 28.99 1.26 -7.18
C SER A 376 28.61 2.39 -8.14
N THR A 377 27.32 2.48 -8.49
CA THR A 377 26.75 3.42 -9.47
C THR A 377 26.54 4.84 -8.96
N LEU A 378 26.72 5.09 -7.66
CA LEU A 378 26.52 6.43 -7.09
C LEU A 378 27.47 7.45 -7.73
N SER A 379 26.88 8.51 -8.24
CA SER A 379 27.57 9.67 -8.81
C SER A 379 27.63 10.85 -7.83
N SER A 380 26.66 10.93 -6.92
CA SER A 380 26.55 11.96 -5.89
C SER A 380 26.04 11.38 -4.58
N ILE A 381 26.64 11.81 -3.47
CA ILE A 381 26.21 11.53 -2.10
C ILE A 381 26.23 12.87 -1.36
N GLY A 382 25.10 13.24 -0.74
CA GLY A 382 24.93 14.45 0.04
C GLY A 382 25.70 14.42 1.36
N LYS A 383 25.55 15.50 2.12
CA LYS A 383 26.15 15.62 3.46
C LYS A 383 25.27 14.94 4.51
N GLU A 384 25.88 14.54 5.63
CA GLU A 384 25.16 14.11 6.83
C GLU A 384 24.18 12.94 6.60
N VAL A 385 24.38 12.15 5.54
CA VAL A 385 23.47 11.07 5.11
C VAL A 385 23.20 10.08 6.24
N PHE A 386 24.19 9.79 7.09
CA PHE A 386 24.07 8.84 8.20
C PHE A 386 24.36 9.46 9.58
N ASN A 387 24.17 10.77 9.72
CA ASN A 387 24.37 11.45 11.00
C ASN A 387 23.38 10.95 12.06
N LEU A 388 23.81 10.93 13.31
CA LEU A 388 22.93 10.79 14.47
C LEU A 388 23.05 12.03 15.35
N HIS A 389 21.91 12.56 15.76
CA HIS A 389 21.82 13.58 16.78
C HIS A 389 21.40 12.91 18.09
N GLU A 390 22.38 12.62 18.95
CA GLU A 390 22.11 12.17 20.30
C GLU A 390 21.59 13.40 21.09
N TYR A 391 20.33 13.36 21.52
CA TYR A 391 19.77 14.43 22.36
C TYR A 391 20.48 14.42 23.72
N HIS A 392 21.46 15.30 23.90
CA HIS A 392 22.00 15.60 25.21
C HIS A 392 21.05 16.56 25.94
N SER A 393 20.60 16.17 27.13
CA SER A 393 19.78 17.04 27.98
C SER A 393 20.47 18.39 28.15
N PRO A 394 19.76 19.52 28.02
CA PRO A 394 20.34 20.86 28.21
C PRO A 394 20.84 21.09 29.65
N TYR A 395 20.62 20.15 30.58
CA TYR A 395 21.11 20.19 31.94
C TYR A 395 22.43 19.41 32.16
N ASP A 396 22.99 18.78 31.12
CA ASP A 396 24.31 18.18 31.22
C ASP A 396 25.39 19.27 31.20
N ARG A 397 25.84 19.65 32.40
CA ARG A 397 26.88 20.66 32.63
C ARG A 397 28.27 20.27 32.09
N ARG A 398 28.43 19.09 31.48
CA ARG A 398 29.67 18.68 30.79
C ARG A 398 29.63 18.97 29.29
N SER A 399 28.46 19.28 28.73
CA SER A 399 28.24 19.60 27.33
C SER A 399 28.26 21.12 27.13
N ASN A 400 29.45 21.69 26.92
CA ASN A 400 29.58 23.07 26.45
C ASN A 400 29.40 23.10 24.93
N GLY A 401 28.14 23.11 24.46
CA GLY A 401 27.81 23.41 23.07
C GLY A 401 26.93 22.36 22.40
N TRP A 402 26.11 22.83 21.45
CA TRP A 402 25.33 22.01 20.52
C TRP A 402 26.31 21.37 19.53
N TYR A 403 27.11 20.40 19.98
CA TYR A 403 28.00 19.64 19.11
C TYR A 403 27.28 18.39 18.63
N THR A 404 26.62 18.52 17.49
CA THR A 404 26.13 17.41 16.68
C THR A 404 27.16 17.16 15.59
N ASP A 405 28.03 16.16 15.73
CA ASP A 405 28.84 15.65 14.61
C ASP A 405 29.44 14.32 15.05
N ASN A 406 28.63 13.28 15.20
CA ASN A 406 29.14 11.93 15.21
C ASN A 406 28.24 11.09 14.31
N ASN A 407 28.79 10.67 13.17
CA ASN A 407 28.25 9.57 12.40
C ASN A 407 27.89 8.41 13.35
N ASN A 408 26.84 7.66 13.02
CA ASN A 408 26.41 6.53 13.83
C ASN A 408 27.61 5.65 14.21
N PRO A 409 28.03 5.59 15.49
CA PRO A 409 29.28 4.94 15.88
C PRO A 409 29.24 3.42 15.68
N LYS A 410 28.05 2.86 15.44
CA LYS A 410 27.82 1.45 15.14
C LYS A 410 27.72 1.16 13.64
N LEU A 411 27.69 2.18 12.78
CA LEU A 411 27.52 2.02 11.35
C LEU A 411 28.83 1.57 10.70
N THR A 412 28.74 0.52 9.89
CA THR A 412 29.79 0.14 8.94
C THR A 412 29.25 0.24 7.52
N ILE A 413 29.96 0.95 6.64
CA ILE A 413 29.59 1.06 5.24
C ILE A 413 30.39 0.05 4.41
N TYR A 414 29.70 -0.75 3.61
CA TYR A 414 30.32 -1.58 2.59
C TYR A 414 30.43 -0.77 1.29
N CYS A 415 31.65 -0.59 0.79
CA CYS A 415 31.93 0.21 -0.40
C CYS A 415 32.72 -0.60 -1.43
N TYR A 416 32.49 -0.32 -2.71
CA TYR A 416 33.34 -0.79 -3.81
C TYR A 416 34.57 0.09 -3.97
N ALA A 417 35.67 -0.49 -4.43
CA ALA A 417 36.90 0.25 -4.72
C ALA A 417 36.65 1.36 -5.75
N GLY A 418 37.12 2.58 -5.46
CA GLY A 418 36.97 3.74 -6.35
C GLY A 418 35.56 4.34 -6.42
N SER A 419 34.59 3.82 -5.66
CA SER A 419 33.21 4.33 -5.65
C SER A 419 33.08 5.66 -4.89
N LYS A 420 32.00 6.39 -5.17
CA LYS A 420 31.61 7.57 -4.38
C LYS A 420 31.30 7.22 -2.92
N GLY A 421 30.77 6.02 -2.67
CA GLY A 421 30.55 5.53 -1.30
C GLY A 421 31.85 5.43 -0.50
N LEU A 422 32.95 5.00 -1.13
CA LEU A 422 34.26 4.94 -0.48
C LEU A 422 34.81 6.35 -0.17
N GLU A 423 34.65 7.29 -1.10
CA GLU A 423 35.05 8.70 -0.90
C GLU A 423 34.28 9.32 0.28
N TYR A 424 32.96 9.18 0.26
CA TYR A 424 32.08 9.68 1.32
C TYR A 424 32.45 9.11 2.69
N ALA A 425 32.51 7.78 2.83
CA ALA A 425 32.77 7.15 4.11
C ALA A 425 34.15 7.53 4.70
N ARG A 426 35.16 7.78 3.85
CA ARG A 426 36.47 8.28 4.28
C ARG A 426 36.43 9.73 4.78
N ASN A 427 35.72 10.60 4.06
CA ASN A 427 35.60 12.01 4.42
C ASN A 427 34.84 12.17 5.75
N GLU A 428 33.84 11.32 5.97
CA GLU A 428 33.00 11.30 7.16
C GLU A 428 33.62 10.49 8.33
N GLY A 429 34.73 9.78 8.10
CA GLY A 429 35.39 8.96 9.13
C GLY A 429 34.58 7.73 9.58
N ILE A 430 33.69 7.21 8.73
CA ILE A 430 32.84 6.06 9.02
C ILE A 430 33.61 4.74 8.76
N PRO A 431 33.50 3.72 9.63
CA PRO A 431 34.09 2.41 9.39
C PRO A 431 33.68 1.79 8.04
N ILE A 432 34.65 1.22 7.32
CA ILE A 432 34.46 0.71 5.93
C ILE A 432 34.79 -0.77 5.84
N LYS A 433 34.01 -1.51 5.05
CA LYS A 433 34.32 -2.86 4.58
C LYS A 433 34.23 -2.94 3.05
N ASP A 434 34.86 -3.97 2.50
CA ASP A 434 34.85 -4.26 1.06
C ASP A 434 33.51 -4.89 0.66
N ALA A 435 32.76 -4.20 -0.21
CA ALA A 435 31.47 -4.68 -0.70
C ALA A 435 31.58 -5.95 -1.56
N SER A 436 32.72 -6.20 -2.22
CA SER A 436 32.89 -7.38 -3.08
C SER A 436 32.96 -8.71 -2.31
N LYS A 437 33.04 -8.65 -0.98
CA LYS A 437 33.10 -9.80 -0.08
C LYS A 437 31.78 -10.11 0.61
N ARG A 438 30.74 -9.33 0.33
CA ARG A 438 29.37 -9.48 0.82
C ARG A 438 28.52 -10.09 -0.29
#